data_AF-K2KTG3-F1
#
_entry.id   AF-K2KTG3-F1
#
_cell.length_a   1.000
_cell.length_b   1.000
_cell.length_c   1.000
_cell.angle_alpha   90.00
_cell.angle_beta   90.00
_cell.angle_gamma   90.00
#
_symmetry.space_group_name_H-M   'P 1'
#
loop_
_entity.id
_entity.type
_entity.pdbx_description
1 polymer ?
#
loop_
_entity_poly.entity_id
_entity_poly.type
_entity_poly.pdbx_seq_one_letter_code
_entity_poly.pdbx_strand_id
1 'polypeptide(L)'
;MVKGFVRAYVRVNSVAFSFRGLKVPVEGLEELVDETKKCLQDAMRNHFLRVQKVKIQERKQAMIAKSKKLFMLHQALQERLRLVPYPLAICP
;
A
#
# COMPACT_ATOMS: atom_id res chain seq x y z
N MET A 1 18.97 -5.88 0.05
CA MET A 1 19.21 -5.68 -1.39
C MET A 1 19.97 -6.87 -1.96
N VAL A 2 19.24 -7.81 -2.57
CA VAL A 2 19.54 -8.35 -3.90
C VAL A 2 21.00 -8.76 -4.22
N LYS A 3 21.60 -9.67 -3.43
CA LYS A 3 22.90 -10.29 -3.81
C LYS A 3 22.76 -11.41 -4.85
N GLY A 4 21.54 -11.94 -5.08
CA GLY A 4 21.29 -13.05 -6.02
C GLY A 4 20.76 -12.65 -7.39
N PHE A 5 19.97 -11.57 -7.49
CA PHE A 5 19.27 -11.22 -8.73
C PHE A 5 20.23 -10.76 -9.83
N VAL A 6 21.27 -10.00 -9.49
CA VAL A 6 22.27 -9.53 -10.46
C VAL A 6 23.08 -10.70 -11.06
N ARG A 7 23.21 -11.83 -10.34
CA ARG A 7 23.99 -12.99 -10.79
C ARG A 7 23.21 -13.93 -11.72
N ALA A 8 21.88 -13.86 -11.74
CA ALA A 8 21.03 -14.61 -12.67
C ALA A 8 20.84 -13.88 -14.03
N TYR A 9 20.97 -12.55 -14.05
CA TYR A 9 20.98 -11.74 -15.28
C TYR A 9 22.24 -11.96 -16.16
N VAL A 10 23.16 -12.83 -15.73
CA VAL A 10 24.47 -13.02 -16.35
C VAL A 10 24.42 -13.69 -17.73
N ARG A 11 23.28 -14.21 -18.22
CA ARG A 11 23.22 -14.63 -19.62
C ARG A 11 21.83 -14.78 -20.26
N VAL A 12 20.96 -13.78 -20.15
CA VAL A 12 19.77 -13.75 -21.04
C VAL A 12 20.21 -13.17 -22.39
N ASN A 13 20.44 -14.04 -23.38
CA ASN A 13 20.62 -13.62 -24.76
C ASN A 13 19.24 -13.32 -25.35
N SER A 14 18.77 -12.07 -25.30
CA SER A 14 17.52 -11.68 -25.98
C SER A 14 17.66 -11.61 -27.52
N VAL A 15 18.90 -11.63 -28.02
CA VAL A 15 19.25 -11.55 -29.44
C VAL A 15 20.07 -12.78 -29.81
N ALA A 16 19.90 -13.28 -31.04
CA ALA A 16 20.73 -14.33 -31.60
C ALA A 16 22.20 -13.87 -31.61
N PHE A 17 22.94 -14.20 -30.56
CA PHE A 17 24.32 -13.81 -30.38
C PHE A 17 25.23 -14.88 -30.98
N SER A 18 26.04 -14.48 -31.96
CA SER A 18 27.11 -15.32 -32.49
C SER A 18 28.44 -14.89 -31.89
N PHE A 19 29.09 -15.74 -31.10
CA PHE A 19 30.43 -15.49 -30.60
C PHE A 19 31.42 -16.31 -31.42
N ARG A 20 32.36 -15.66 -32.11
CA ARG A 20 33.37 -16.33 -32.97
C ARG A 20 32.76 -17.33 -33.97
N GLY A 21 31.60 -17.01 -34.55
CA GLY A 21 30.90 -17.86 -35.52
C GLY A 21 30.03 -18.98 -34.92
N LEU A 22 30.02 -19.18 -33.59
CA LEU A 22 29.14 -20.14 -32.92
C LEU A 22 27.83 -19.46 -32.50
N LYS A 23 26.69 -19.99 -32.96
CA LYS A 23 25.35 -19.51 -32.59
C LYS A 23 25.01 -20.00 -31.18
N VAL A 24 24.88 -19.08 -30.24
CA VAL A 24 24.51 -19.42 -28.86
C VAL A 24 22.98 -19.50 -28.77
N PRO A 25 22.41 -20.59 -28.21
CA PRO A 25 20.96 -20.69 -28.00
C PRO A 25 20.45 -19.64 -27.00
N VAL A 26 19.21 -19.20 -27.21
CA VAL A 26 18.51 -18.26 -26.32
C VAL A 26 17.86 -19.07 -25.21
N GLU A 27 18.39 -18.93 -24.00
CA GLU A 27 17.90 -19.60 -22.79
C GLU A 27 17.59 -18.55 -21.73
N GLY A 28 16.61 -18.81 -20.85
CA GLY A 28 16.25 -17.95 -19.72
C GLY A 28 15.48 -16.67 -20.05
N LEU A 29 15.16 -16.40 -21.33
CA LEU A 29 14.36 -15.23 -21.72
C LEU A 29 12.91 -15.35 -21.24
N GLU A 30 12.31 -16.53 -21.34
CA GLU A 30 10.93 -16.78 -20.90
C GLU A 30 10.81 -16.65 -19.38
N GLU A 31 11.75 -17.23 -18.63
CA GLU A 31 11.84 -17.09 -17.17
C GLU A 31 11.98 -15.63 -16.73
N LEU A 32 12.82 -14.84 -17.43
CA LEU A 32 12.98 -13.41 -17.16
C LEU A 32 11.68 -12.64 -17.40
N VAL A 33 10.99 -12.94 -18.50
CA VAL A 33 9.71 -12.30 -18.84
C VAL A 33 8.65 -12.63 -17.80
N ASP A 34 8.57 -13.86 -17.33
CA ASP A 34 7.57 -14.27 -16.35
C ASP A 34 7.86 -13.74 -14.95
N GLU A 35 9.13 -13.70 -14.52
CA GLU A 35 9.53 -13.03 -13.28
C GLU A 35 9.21 -11.52 -13.34
N THR A 36 9.43 -10.88 -14.49
CA THR A 36 9.08 -9.47 -14.70
C THR A 36 7.57 -9.22 -14.63
N LYS A 37 6.75 -10.05 -15.27
CA LYS A 37 5.28 -9.97 -15.19
C LYS A 37 4.80 -10.13 -13.75
N LYS A 38 5.36 -11.08 -13.01
CA LYS A 38 5.04 -11.29 -11.60
C LYS A 38 5.38 -10.08 -10.75
N CYS A 39 6.60 -9.54 -10.89
CA CYS A 39 7.01 -8.32 -10.18
C CYS A 39 6.09 -7.12 -10.48
N LEU A 40 5.66 -6.95 -11.74
CA LEU A 40 4.74 -5.89 -12.12
C LEU A 40 3.35 -6.08 -11.48
N GLN A 41 2.80 -7.29 -11.51
CA GLN A 41 1.53 -7.59 -10.88
C GLN A 41 1.57 -7.37 -9.36
N ASP A 42 2.63 -7.82 -8.69
CA ASP A 42 2.83 -7.60 -7.26
C ASP A 42 2.95 -6.11 -6.93
N ALA A 43 3.68 -5.34 -7.75
CA ALA A 43 3.80 -3.89 -7.58
C ALA A 43 2.44 -3.19 -7.72
N MET A 44 1.67 -3.53 -8.75
CA MET A 44 0.33 -2.97 -8.99
C MET A 44 -0.65 -3.31 -7.86
N ARG A 45 -0.69 -4.58 -7.44
CA ARG A 45 -1.58 -5.04 -6.36
C ARG A 45 -1.23 -4.37 -5.03
N ASN A 46 0.05 -4.29 -4.69
CA ASN A 46 0.50 -3.61 -3.49
C ASN A 46 0.24 -2.10 -3.52
N HIS A 47 0.38 -1.46 -4.68
CA HIS A 47 0.04 -0.05 -4.86
C HIS A 47 -1.46 0.19 -4.62
N PHE A 48 -2.33 -0.62 -5.24
CA PHE A 48 -3.77 -0.51 -5.09
C PHE A 48 -4.22 -0.70 -3.63
N LEU A 49 -3.70 -1.71 -2.94
CA LEU A 49 -4.00 -1.97 -1.53
C LEU A 49 -3.55 -0.81 -0.64
N ARG A 50 -2.37 -0.22 -0.91
CA ARG A 50 -1.88 0.96 -0.17
C ARG A 50 -2.81 2.17 -0.37
N VAL A 51 -3.21 2.45 -1.61
CA VAL A 51 -4.14 3.57 -1.92
C VAL A 51 -5.48 3.37 -1.23
N GLN A 52 -6.05 2.16 -1.28
CA GLN A 52 -7.31 1.87 -0.58
C GLN A 52 -7.17 2.03 0.93
N LYS A 53 -6.07 1.54 1.52
CA LYS A 53 -5.81 1.65 2.95
C LYS A 53 -5.74 3.11 3.40
N VAL A 54 -5.03 3.97 2.65
CA VAL A 54 -4.96 5.42 2.91
C VAL A 54 -6.35 6.06 2.86
N LYS A 55 -7.14 5.79 1.81
CA LYS A 55 -8.52 6.32 1.69
C LYS A 55 -9.43 5.89 2.85
N ILE A 56 -9.28 4.65 3.36
CA ILE A 56 -10.03 4.17 4.52
C ILE A 56 -9.58 4.90 5.80
N GLN A 57 -8.28 5.11 5.98
CA GLN A 57 -7.75 5.84 7.13
C GLN A 57 -8.23 7.30 7.15
N GLU A 58 -8.22 7.98 6.00
CA GLU A 58 -8.75 9.35 5.86
C GLU A 58 -10.23 9.43 6.24
N ARG A 59 -11.06 8.49 5.76
CA ARG A 59 -12.49 8.43 6.10
C ARG A 59 -12.72 8.22 7.61
N LYS A 60 -11.93 7.36 8.25
CA LYS A 60 -11.97 7.17 9.71
C LYS A 60 -11.59 8.45 10.44
N GLN A 61 -10.53 9.14 10.01
CA GLN A 61 -10.07 10.37 10.61
C GLN A 61 -11.11 11.49 10.48
N ALA A 62 -11.75 11.62 9.31
CA ALA A 62 -12.84 12.57 9.07
C ALA A 62 -14.04 12.31 9.99
N MET A 63 -14.40 11.04 10.19
CA MET A 63 -15.49 10.66 11.10
C MET A 63 -15.15 11.03 12.55
N ILE A 64 -13.94 10.73 13.02
CA ILE A 64 -13.47 11.10 14.37
C ILE A 64 -13.49 12.62 14.55
N ALA A 65 -13.01 13.38 13.57
CA ALA A 65 -13.01 14.85 13.64
C ALA A 65 -14.44 15.42 13.71
N LYS A 66 -15.37 14.87 12.93
CA LYS A 66 -16.79 15.25 12.98
C LYS A 66 -17.40 14.94 14.33
N SER A 67 -17.16 13.73 14.88
CA SER A 67 -17.66 13.33 16.19
C SER A 67 -17.11 14.23 17.31
N LYS A 68 -15.82 14.56 17.28
CA LYS A 68 -15.22 15.52 18.22
C LYS A 68 -15.90 16.89 18.16
N LYS A 69 -16.14 17.41 16.95
CA LYS A 69 -16.83 18.70 16.77
C LYS A 69 -18.24 18.69 17.37
N LEU A 70 -19.00 17.60 17.16
CA LEU A 70 -20.33 17.46 17.73
C LEU A 70 -20.31 17.37 19.25
N PHE A 71 -19.35 16.63 19.82
CA PHE A 71 -19.18 16.53 21.27
C PHE A 71 -18.88 17.90 21.89
N MET A 72 -17.93 18.65 21.33
CA MET A 72 -17.60 20.01 21.81
C MET A 72 -18.83 20.94 21.75
N LEU A 73 -19.62 20.85 20.68
CA LEU A 73 -20.85 21.63 20.55
C LEU A 73 -21.90 21.24 21.62
N HIS A 74 -22.07 19.94 21.89
CA HIS A 74 -22.98 19.47 22.93
C HIS A 74 -22.54 19.93 24.32
N GLN A 75 -21.25 19.86 24.63
CA GLN A 75 -20.70 20.33 25.89
C GLN A 75 -20.94 21.85 26.05
N ALA A 76 -20.64 22.64 25.02
CA ALA A 76 -20.88 24.08 25.04
C ALA A 76 -22.38 24.42 25.22
N LEU A 77 -23.28 23.62 24.62
CA LEU A 77 -24.73 23.78 24.80
C LEU A 77 -25.18 23.41 26.22
N GLN A 78 -24.65 22.31 26.79
CA GLN A 78 -24.92 21.91 28.16
C GLN A 78 -24.48 22.97 29.17
N GLU A 79 -23.27 23.52 29.00
CA GLU A 79 -22.75 24.62 29.82
C GLU A 79 -23.63 25.87 29.73
N ARG A 80 -24.03 26.27 28.52
CA ARG A 80 -24.90 27.43 28.29
C ARG A 80 -26.28 27.28 28.94
N LEU A 81 -26.81 26.06 28.95
CA LEU A 81 -28.11 25.74 29.53
C LEU A 81 -28.02 25.33 31.01
N ARG A 82 -26.82 25.35 31.62
CA ARG A 82 -26.55 24.82 32.97
C ARG A 82 -27.07 23.38 33.18
N LEU A 83 -27.13 22.61 32.09
CA LEU A 83 -27.49 21.20 32.14
C LEU A 83 -26.27 20.43 32.60
N VAL A 84 -26.42 19.60 33.64
CA VAL A 84 -25.33 18.75 34.14
C VAL A 84 -24.88 17.83 32.99
N PRO A 85 -23.56 17.74 32.69
CA PRO A 85 -23.08 16.86 31.63
C PRO A 85 -23.39 15.40 31.96
N TYR A 86 -24.08 14.72 31.04
CA TYR A 86 -24.38 13.29 31.09
C TYR A 86 -23.13 12.48 30.69
N PRO A 87 -22.15 12.34 31.59
CA PRO A 87 -21.72 11.00 32.00
C PRO A 87 -21.28 10.87 33.49
N LEU A 88 -21.41 11.90 34.34
CA LEU A 88 -21.01 11.81 35.76
C LEU A 88 -22.08 11.20 36.69
N ALA A 89 -23.31 10.99 36.19
CA ALA A 89 -24.42 10.47 36.98
C ALA A 89 -24.52 8.93 37.01
N ILE A 90 -23.59 8.22 36.35
CA ILE A 90 -23.52 6.75 36.35
C ILE A 90 -22.09 6.30 36.67
N CYS A 91 -21.64 6.64 37.87
CA CYS A 91 -20.60 5.89 38.57
C CYS A 91 -21.19 5.49 39.94
N PRO A 92 -21.36 4.19 40.25
CA PRO A 92 -21.53 3.76 41.63
C PRO A 92 -20.26 3.99 42.45
#